data_AF-A0A2V8SSX7-F1
#
_entry.id   AF-A0A2V8SSX7-F1
#
_cell.length_a   1.000
_cell.length_b   1.000
_cell.length_c   1.000
_cell.angle_alpha   90.00
_cell.angle_beta   90.00
_cell.angle_gamma   90.00
#
_symmetry.space_group_name_H-M   'P 1'
#
loop_
_entity.id
_entity.type
_entity.pdbx_description
1 polymer ?
#
loop_
_entity_poly.entity_id
_entity_poly.type
_entity_poly.pdbx_seq_one_letter_code
_entity_poly.pdbx_strand_id
1 'polypeptide(L)'
;MFTVKAGYSDDVEVETNIEKVQAFFSDIRNFADLMPGIASIHTDAKGVAHWKIQAEIPVVGQMMQKFAVELSENSRERIEWFPIALETQNFLRFSVDFLEKAKNVTLIHFSQMVELRRKSARELHYLAGLAGESLISSEMSKRVTEMIKVFIQRAKEKLEK
;
A
#
# COMPACT_ATOMS: atom_id res chain seq x y z
N MET A 1 -0.90 2.30 24.29
CA MET A 1 -0.16 1.76 23.14
C MET A 1 -0.31 2.75 22.02
N PHE A 2 0.80 3.24 21.47
CA PHE A 2 0.79 4.29 20.44
C PHE A 2 0.51 3.66 19.08
N THR A 3 -0.55 4.10 18.40
CA THR A 3 -0.96 3.52 17.12
C THR A 3 -1.13 4.61 16.07
N VAL A 4 -0.49 4.42 14.92
CA VAL A 4 -0.64 5.29 13.76
C VAL A 4 -1.32 4.50 12.65
N LYS A 5 -2.40 5.05 12.09
CA LYS A 5 -3.13 4.42 10.98
C LYS A 5 -3.14 5.36 9.78
N ALA A 6 -3.02 4.77 8.60
CA ALA A 6 -3.21 5.44 7.32
C ALA A 6 -3.90 4.47 6.36
N GLY A 7 -4.81 4.97 5.54
CA GLY A 7 -5.48 4.15 4.56
C GLY A 7 -5.94 4.96 3.36
N TYR A 8 -6.13 4.26 2.26
CA TYR A 8 -6.67 4.78 1.01
C TYR A 8 -7.61 3.74 0.43
N SER A 9 -8.75 4.18 -0.09
CA SER A 9 -9.65 3.36 -0.88
C SER A 9 -10.31 4.24 -1.93
N ASP A 10 -10.29 3.80 -3.18
CA ASP A 10 -10.90 4.52 -4.30
C ASP A 10 -11.15 3.61 -5.50
N ASP A 11 -12.08 4.05 -6.34
CA ASP A 11 -12.46 3.37 -7.58
C ASP A 11 -11.80 4.05 -8.78
N VAL A 12 -11.20 3.26 -9.68
CA VAL A 12 -10.62 3.77 -10.92
C VAL A 12 -11.01 2.93 -12.11
N GLU A 13 -11.51 3.59 -13.16
CA GLU A 13 -11.76 2.97 -14.45
C GLU A 13 -10.51 3.04 -15.33
N VAL A 14 -10.22 1.91 -15.98
CA VAL A 14 -9.10 1.73 -16.90
C VAL A 14 -9.63 1.14 -18.22
N GLU A 15 -9.21 1.74 -19.34
CA GLU A 15 -9.59 1.36 -20.71
C GLU A 15 -8.80 0.13 -21.22
N THR A 16 -8.90 -0.99 -20.49
CA THR A 16 -8.35 -2.27 -20.92
C THR A 16 -9.14 -3.45 -20.35
N ASN A 17 -8.84 -4.67 -20.80
CA ASN A 17 -9.52 -5.87 -20.31
C ASN A 17 -9.03 -6.30 -18.91
N ILE A 18 -9.90 -7.03 -18.21
CA ILE A 18 -9.66 -7.46 -16.82
C ILE A 18 -8.41 -8.32 -16.69
N GLU A 19 -8.07 -9.15 -17.69
CA GLU A 19 -6.90 -10.01 -17.65
C GLU A 19 -5.59 -9.20 -17.60
N LYS A 20 -5.49 -8.13 -18.39
CA LYS A 20 -4.33 -7.23 -18.37
C LYS A 20 -4.22 -6.47 -17.05
N VAL A 21 -5.34 -5.99 -16.52
CA VAL A 21 -5.37 -5.31 -15.22
C VAL A 21 -4.94 -6.26 -14.11
N GLN A 22 -5.55 -7.44 -14.02
CA GLN A 22 -5.25 -8.44 -13.00
C GLN A 22 -3.77 -8.82 -13.05
N ALA A 23 -3.23 -9.13 -14.23
CA ALA A 23 -1.81 -9.48 -14.40
C ALA A 23 -0.87 -8.35 -13.95
N PHE A 24 -1.25 -7.09 -14.19
CA PHE A 24 -0.48 -5.94 -13.74
C PHE A 24 -0.42 -5.85 -12.20
N PHE A 25 -1.56 -6.01 -11.52
CA PHE A 25 -1.61 -5.92 -10.05
C PHE A 25 -1.08 -7.18 -9.34
N SER A 26 -1.05 -8.34 -10.01
CA SER A 26 -0.40 -9.55 -9.49
C SER A 26 1.12 -9.44 -9.44
N ASP A 27 1.71 -8.60 -10.31
CA ASP A 27 3.15 -8.39 -10.33
C ASP A 27 3.55 -7.28 -9.36
N ILE A 28 3.96 -7.67 -8.15
CA ILE A 28 4.40 -6.75 -7.09
C ILE A 28 5.56 -5.83 -7.51
N ARG A 29 6.32 -6.18 -8.56
CA ARG A 29 7.38 -5.30 -9.10
C ARG A 29 6.81 -4.00 -9.65
N ASN A 30 5.59 -4.01 -10.20
CA ASN A 30 4.92 -2.79 -10.66
C ASN A 30 4.73 -1.78 -9.53
N PHE A 31 4.53 -2.24 -8.28
CA PHE A 31 4.46 -1.35 -7.13
C PHE A 31 5.81 -0.73 -6.81
N ALA A 32 6.89 -1.52 -6.82
CA ALA A 32 8.24 -1.02 -6.61
C ALA A 32 8.67 0.00 -7.68
N ASP A 33 8.27 -0.23 -8.93
CA ASP A 33 8.65 0.62 -10.06
C ASP A 33 7.84 1.91 -10.13
N LEU A 34 6.56 1.87 -9.76
CA LEU A 34 5.60 2.95 -10.05
C LEU A 34 5.14 3.71 -8.80
N MET A 35 5.11 3.08 -7.62
CA MET A 35 4.64 3.72 -6.40
C MET A 35 5.80 4.48 -5.73
N PRO A 36 5.71 5.83 -5.60
CA PRO A 36 6.73 6.59 -4.92
C PRO A 36 6.84 6.17 -3.46
N GLY A 37 8.05 6.24 -2.90
CA GLY A 37 8.33 5.87 -1.51
C GLY A 37 8.43 4.37 -1.25
N ILE A 38 8.19 3.50 -2.24
CA ILE A 38 8.63 2.10 -2.13
C ILE A 38 10.14 2.04 -2.38
N ALA A 39 10.90 1.67 -1.35
CA ALA A 39 12.35 1.54 -1.45
C ALA A 39 12.77 0.18 -2.03
N SER A 40 12.03 -0.89 -1.70
CA SER A 40 12.22 -2.22 -2.27
C SER A 40 11.05 -3.12 -1.95
N ILE A 41 10.73 -4.04 -2.86
CA ILE A 41 9.85 -5.20 -2.60
C ILE A 41 10.60 -6.45 -3.05
N HIS A 42 10.61 -7.49 -2.23
CA HIS A 42 11.10 -8.81 -2.62
C HIS A 42 10.28 -9.90 -1.96
N THR A 43 10.19 -11.06 -2.62
CA THR A 43 9.52 -12.24 -2.08
C THR A 43 10.57 -13.25 -1.63
N ASP A 44 10.42 -13.80 -0.43
CA ASP A 44 11.32 -14.86 0.06
C ASP A 44 10.89 -16.26 -0.43
N ALA A 45 11.67 -17.28 -0.09
CA ALA A 45 11.41 -18.66 -0.49
C ALA A 45 10.11 -19.26 0.08
N LYS A 46 9.48 -18.59 1.05
CA LYS A 46 8.20 -19.01 1.66
C LYS A 46 7.00 -18.29 1.04
N GLY A 47 7.22 -17.42 0.05
CA GLY A 47 6.15 -16.65 -0.59
C GLY A 47 5.75 -15.39 0.18
N VAL A 48 6.50 -14.99 1.21
CA VAL A 48 6.25 -13.75 1.95
C VAL A 48 6.88 -12.59 1.17
N ALA A 49 6.07 -11.57 0.86
CA ALA A 49 6.55 -10.34 0.27
C ALA A 49 6.96 -9.34 1.36
N HIS A 50 8.20 -8.88 1.28
CA HIS A 50 8.81 -7.93 2.20
C HIS A 50 8.88 -6.55 1.56
N TRP A 51 8.03 -5.64 2.03
CA TRP A 51 7.91 -4.28 1.53
C TRP A 51 8.70 -3.35 2.43
N LYS A 52 9.66 -2.63 1.84
CA LYS A 52 10.39 -1.56 2.53
C LYS A 52 9.88 -0.23 2.00
N ILE A 53 9.21 0.54 2.86
CA ILE A 53 8.58 1.81 2.51
C ILE A 53 9.30 2.94 3.23
N GLN A 54 9.69 3.96 2.46
CA GLN A 54 10.33 5.17 2.90
C GLN A 54 9.44 6.37 2.59
N ALA A 55 9.11 7.15 3.62
CA ALA A 55 8.30 8.35 3.45
C ALA A 55 8.80 9.48 4.34
N GLU A 56 8.76 10.70 3.82
CA GLU A 56 8.98 11.92 4.62
C GLU A 56 7.65 12.36 5.21
N ILE A 57 7.52 12.27 6.53
CA ILE A 57 6.32 12.67 7.26
C ILE A 57 6.57 14.05 7.88
N PRO A 58 5.78 15.09 7.55
CA PRO A 58 5.91 16.41 8.19
C PRO A 58 5.95 16.30 9.71
N VAL A 59 6.80 17.10 10.36
CA VAL A 59 7.03 17.14 11.83
C VAL A 59 7.76 15.91 12.40
N VAL A 60 7.60 14.74 11.78
CA VAL A 60 8.23 13.49 12.22
C VAL A 60 9.55 13.24 11.50
N GLY A 61 9.72 13.73 10.26
CA GLY A 61 10.91 13.51 9.44
C GLY A 61 10.83 12.21 8.62
N GLN A 62 11.99 11.76 8.16
CA GLN A 62 12.11 10.56 7.35
C GLN A 62 11.79 9.29 8.16
N MET A 63 10.84 8.52 7.66
CA MET A 63 10.46 7.23 8.23
C MET A 63 10.76 6.10 7.25
N MET A 64 11.30 5.01 7.79
CA MET A 64 11.53 3.77 7.06
C MET A 64 10.83 2.63 7.80
N GLN A 65 9.86 2.01 7.14
CA GLN A 65 9.10 0.88 7.71
C GLN A 65 9.24 -0.35 6.83
N LYS A 66 9.20 -1.51 7.48
CA LYS A 66 9.20 -2.81 6.82
C LYS A 66 7.90 -3.53 7.14
N PHE A 67 7.28 -4.10 6.12
CA PHE A 67 6.07 -4.87 6.22
C PHE A 67 6.31 -6.24 5.60
N ALA A 68 5.85 -7.29 6.28
CA ALA A 68 5.85 -8.65 5.76
C ALA A 68 4.40 -9.04 5.49
N VAL A 69 4.09 -9.38 4.24
CA VAL A 69 2.74 -9.73 3.81
C VAL A 69 2.71 -11.04 3.04
N GLU A 70 1.61 -11.78 3.17
CA GLU A 70 1.31 -13.01 2.46
C GLU A 70 0.14 -12.78 1.50
N LEU A 71 0.22 -13.38 0.32
CA LEU A 71 -0.85 -13.36 -0.66
C LEU A 71 -1.98 -14.27 -0.16
N SER A 72 -3.11 -13.67 0.23
CA SER A 72 -4.27 -14.41 0.70
C SER A 72 -5.22 -14.77 -0.44
N GLU A 73 -5.27 -13.94 -1.48
CA GLU A 73 -6.12 -14.14 -2.64
C GLU A 73 -5.43 -13.67 -3.91
N ASN A 74 -5.54 -14.47 -4.97
CA ASN A 74 -5.09 -14.14 -6.32
C ASN A 74 -6.03 -14.81 -7.33
N SER A 75 -7.23 -14.27 -7.43
CA SER A 75 -8.29 -14.69 -8.33
C SER A 75 -8.38 -13.73 -9.53
N ARG A 76 -9.32 -13.99 -10.44
CA ARG A 76 -9.59 -13.11 -11.58
C ARG A 76 -10.27 -11.83 -11.12
N GLU A 77 -11.06 -11.93 -10.06
CA GLU A 77 -11.90 -10.87 -9.52
C GLU A 77 -11.18 -10.07 -8.43
N ARG A 78 -10.12 -10.62 -7.83
CA ARG A 78 -9.51 -10.01 -6.64
C ARG A 78 -8.08 -10.46 -6.38
N ILE A 79 -7.26 -9.52 -5.92
CA ILE A 79 -5.95 -9.79 -5.33
C ILE A 79 -5.93 -9.20 -3.94
N GLU A 80 -5.44 -9.97 -2.97
CA GLU A 80 -5.34 -9.51 -1.59
C GLU A 80 -4.06 -10.01 -0.92
N TRP A 81 -3.41 -9.09 -0.22
CA TRP A 81 -2.25 -9.32 0.62
C TRP A 81 -2.56 -8.90 2.06
N PHE A 82 -2.22 -9.77 3.00
CA PHE A 82 -2.38 -9.54 4.43
C PHE A 82 -1.06 -9.57 5.18
N PRO A 83 -0.96 -8.89 6.34
CA PRO A 83 0.15 -9.08 7.26
C PRO A 83 0.34 -10.56 7.61
N ILE A 84 1.59 -11.01 7.73
CA ILE A 84 1.88 -12.36 8.23
C ILE A 84 1.27 -12.56 9.62
N ALA A 85 0.84 -13.78 9.94
CA ALA A 85 0.10 -14.06 11.18
C ALA A 85 0.84 -13.67 12.49
N LEU A 86 2.17 -13.65 12.46
CA LEU A 86 3.01 -13.33 13.62
C LEU A 86 3.38 -11.84 13.73
N GLU A 87 2.98 -11.00 12.78
CA GLU A 87 3.26 -9.56 12.81
C GLU A 87 2.42 -8.88 13.90
N THR A 88 3.06 -8.02 14.69
CA THR A 88 2.42 -7.36 15.86
C THR A 88 2.61 -5.84 15.86
N GLN A 89 3.46 -5.31 14.99
CA GLN A 89 3.91 -3.92 14.99
C GLN A 89 3.63 -3.18 13.69
N ASN A 90 3.84 -3.81 12.53
CA ASN A 90 3.75 -3.15 11.23
C ASN A 90 2.80 -3.90 10.31
N PHE A 91 1.56 -3.46 10.24
CA PHE A 91 0.53 -4.09 9.43
C PHE A 91 0.40 -3.33 8.11
N LEU A 92 0.48 -4.05 7.00
CA LEU A 92 0.06 -3.59 5.68
C LEU A 92 -0.96 -4.58 5.14
N ARG A 93 -2.15 -4.09 4.81
CA ARG A 93 -3.14 -4.82 4.03
C ARG A 93 -3.33 -4.08 2.71
N PHE A 94 -3.35 -4.83 1.63
CA PHE A 94 -3.62 -4.32 0.30
C PHE A 94 -4.63 -5.24 -0.37
N SER A 95 -5.65 -4.68 -0.99
CA SER A 95 -6.56 -5.42 -1.86
C SER A 95 -6.88 -4.62 -3.10
N VAL A 96 -7.15 -5.34 -4.18
CA VAL A 96 -7.69 -4.78 -5.39
C VAL A 96 -8.76 -5.71 -5.93
N ASP A 97 -9.95 -5.17 -6.17
CA ASP A 97 -11.06 -5.88 -6.77
C ASP A 97 -11.26 -5.40 -8.21
N PHE A 98 -11.63 -6.32 -9.09
CA PHE A 98 -11.75 -6.08 -10.52
C PHE A 98 -13.17 -6.38 -11.00
N LEU A 99 -13.73 -5.46 -11.78
CA LEU A 99 -15.05 -5.62 -12.39
C LEU A 99 -15.00 -5.20 -13.86
N GLU A 100 -15.32 -6.13 -14.77
CA GLU A 100 -15.50 -5.80 -16.18
C GLU A 100 -16.81 -5.01 -16.36
N LYS A 101 -16.71 -3.72 -16.69
CA LYS A 101 -17.89 -2.84 -16.91
C LYS A 101 -18.40 -2.89 -18.33
N ALA A 102 -17.48 -3.02 -19.29
CA ALA A 102 -17.76 -3.16 -20.71
C ALA A 102 -16.57 -3.85 -21.39
N LYS A 103 -16.72 -4.18 -22.68
CA LYS A 103 -15.61 -4.69 -23.48
C LYS A 103 -14.42 -3.72 -23.42
N ASN A 104 -13.28 -4.20 -22.93
CA ASN A 104 -12.05 -3.41 -22.72
C ASN A 104 -12.20 -2.23 -21.75
N VAL A 105 -13.13 -2.29 -20.79
CA VAL A 105 -13.22 -1.31 -19.71
C VAL A 105 -13.37 -2.05 -18.39
N THR A 106 -12.39 -1.87 -17.51
CA THR A 106 -12.33 -2.52 -16.19
C THR A 106 -12.40 -1.46 -15.11
N LEU A 107 -13.31 -1.63 -14.16
CA LEU A 107 -13.34 -0.89 -12.90
C LEU A 107 -12.47 -1.60 -11.88
N ILE A 108 -11.67 -0.83 -11.18
CA ILE A 108 -10.74 -1.30 -10.16
C ILE A 108 -11.14 -0.65 -8.85
N HIS A 109 -11.45 -1.45 -7.83
CA HIS A 109 -11.55 -0.96 -6.46
C HIS A 109 -10.20 -1.19 -5.77
N PHE A 110 -9.43 -0.14 -5.53
CA PHE A 110 -8.13 -0.25 -4.86
C PHE A 110 -8.30 0.09 -3.37
N SER A 111 -7.72 -0.71 -2.48
CA SER A 111 -7.68 -0.43 -1.04
C SER A 111 -6.32 -0.78 -0.44
N GLN A 112 -5.76 0.11 0.36
CA GLN A 112 -4.55 -0.15 1.13
C GLN A 112 -4.66 0.47 2.51
N MET A 113 -4.32 -0.31 3.54
CA MET A 113 -4.32 0.11 4.93
C MET A 113 -2.96 -0.20 5.57
N VAL A 114 -2.41 0.77 6.28
CA VAL A 114 -1.17 0.67 7.03
C VAL A 114 -1.45 1.01 8.49
N GLU A 115 -0.93 0.19 9.40
CA GLU A 115 -0.99 0.43 10.83
C GLU A 115 0.37 0.17 11.48
N LEU A 116 0.86 1.15 12.24
CA LEU A 116 2.10 1.08 13.01
C LEU A 116 1.75 1.10 14.50
N ARG A 117 2.14 0.07 15.23
CA ARG A 117 1.97 -0.05 16.69
C ARG A 117 3.31 0.05 17.40
N ARG A 118 3.39 0.94 18.39
CA ARG A 118 4.58 1.17 19.22
C ARG A 118 4.19 1.23 20.70
N LYS A 119 5.14 0.94 21.60
CA LYS A 119 4.90 1.14 23.04
C LYS A 119 4.83 2.63 23.37
N SER A 120 5.59 3.45 22.66
CA SER A 120 5.58 4.92 22.78
C SER A 120 5.87 5.60 21.45
N ALA A 121 5.47 6.86 21.32
CA ALA A 121 5.71 7.67 20.12
C ALA A 121 7.20 7.78 19.76
N ARG A 122 8.10 7.76 20.77
CA ARG A 122 9.55 7.86 20.58
C ARG A 122 10.14 6.70 19.77
N GLU A 123 9.48 5.54 19.77
CA GLU A 123 9.89 4.39 18.94
C GLU A 123 9.54 4.57 17.46
N LEU A 124 8.64 5.51 17.13
CA LEU A 124 8.36 5.92 15.76
C LEU A 124 9.42 6.92 15.28
N HIS A 125 9.65 7.96 16.09
CA HIS A 125 10.67 8.98 15.89
C HIS A 125 10.87 9.79 17.19
N TYR A 126 12.07 10.34 17.42
CA TYR A 126 12.36 11.12 18.63
C TYR A 126 11.37 12.29 18.85
N LEU A 127 11.05 13.03 17.78
CA LEU A 127 10.12 14.18 17.81
C LEU A 127 8.64 13.78 17.84
N ALA A 128 8.30 12.51 17.56
CA ALA A 128 6.92 12.06 17.61
C ALA A 128 6.34 12.08 19.03
N GLY A 129 7.16 12.14 20.08
CA GLY A 129 6.67 12.39 21.45
C GLY A 129 6.08 13.78 21.68
N LEU A 130 6.39 14.75 20.81
CA LEU A 130 5.88 16.12 20.87
C LEU A 130 4.66 16.31 19.96
N ALA A 131 4.55 15.51 18.90
CA ALA A 131 3.41 15.49 17.99
C ALA A 131 2.40 14.40 18.43
N GLY A 132 1.15 14.77 18.75
CA GLY A 132 0.15 13.78 19.17
C GLY A 132 -0.14 12.71 18.11
N GLU A 133 -0.60 11.53 18.54
CA GLU A 133 -0.98 10.37 17.68
C GLU A 133 -1.87 10.78 16.50
N SER A 134 -2.84 11.66 16.76
CA SER A 134 -3.80 12.12 15.76
C SER A 134 -3.13 12.92 14.63
N LEU A 135 -2.20 13.82 14.97
CA LEU A 135 -1.48 14.62 13.98
C LEU A 135 -0.61 13.73 13.09
N ILE A 136 0.13 12.80 13.70
CA ILE A 136 0.99 11.87 12.98
C ILE A 136 0.16 10.97 12.06
N SER A 137 -0.98 10.46 12.53
CA SER A 137 -1.88 9.63 11.72
C SER A 137 -2.47 10.41 10.55
N SER A 138 -2.83 11.68 10.75
CA SER A 138 -3.33 12.55 9.68
C SER A 138 -2.25 12.80 8.61
N GLU A 139 -1.04 13.19 9.01
CA GLU A 139 0.05 13.44 8.08
C GLU A 139 0.51 12.16 7.35
N MET A 140 0.54 11.02 8.04
CA MET A 140 0.81 9.72 7.41
C MET A 140 -0.28 9.35 6.41
N SER A 141 -1.56 9.59 6.74
CA SER A 141 -2.69 9.35 5.83
C SER A 141 -2.60 10.19 4.56
N LYS A 142 -2.27 11.48 4.69
CA LYS A 142 -2.04 12.36 3.53
C LYS A 142 -0.93 11.82 2.64
N ARG A 143 0.22 11.47 3.23
CA ARG A 143 1.37 10.96 2.47
C ARG A 143 1.08 9.64 1.76
N VAL A 144 0.45 8.69 2.46
CA VAL A 144 0.04 7.41 1.87
C VAL A 144 -0.95 7.63 0.73
N THR A 145 -1.91 8.53 0.91
CA THR A 145 -2.88 8.91 -0.14
C THR A 145 -2.17 9.48 -1.37
N GLU A 146 -1.22 10.41 -1.19
CA GLU A 146 -0.44 10.97 -2.30
C GLU A 146 0.33 9.90 -3.06
N MET A 147 1.02 9.00 -2.33
CA MET A 147 1.80 7.92 -2.95
C MET A 147 0.91 7.01 -3.78
N ILE A 148 -0.25 6.62 -3.25
CA ILE A 148 -1.18 5.71 -3.92
C ILE A 148 -1.84 6.39 -5.12
N LYS A 149 -2.25 7.66 -5.02
CA LYS A 149 -2.80 8.40 -6.16
C LYS A 149 -1.82 8.48 -7.32
N VAL A 150 -0.54 8.77 -7.04
CA VAL A 150 0.51 8.79 -8.06
C VAL A 150 0.71 7.39 -8.66
N PHE A 151 0.69 6.34 -7.85
CA PHE A 151 0.77 4.96 -8.33
C PHE A 151 -0.39 4.61 -9.25
N ILE A 152 -1.63 4.87 -8.84
CA ILE A 152 -2.83 4.54 -9.63
C ILE A 152 -2.83 5.31 -10.96
N GLN A 153 -2.44 6.59 -10.95
CA GLN A 153 -2.31 7.38 -12.18
C GLN A 153 -1.27 6.76 -13.14
N ARG A 154 -0.09 6.38 -12.64
CA ARG A 154 0.96 5.74 -13.46
C ARG A 154 0.56 4.35 -13.94
N ALA A 155 -0.16 3.59 -13.12
CA ALA A 155 -0.70 2.29 -13.46
C ALA A 155 -1.70 2.42 -14.62
N LYS A 156 -2.63 3.37 -14.51
CA LYS A 156 -3.61 3.69 -15.56
C LYS A 156 -2.89 4.03 -16.88
N GLU A 157 -1.94 4.97 -16.85
CA GLU A 157 -1.17 5.35 -18.04
C GLU A 157 -0.38 4.21 -18.67
N LYS A 158 0.04 3.21 -17.89
CA LYS A 158 0.76 2.03 -18.40
C LYS A 158 -0.19 0.96 -18.95
N LEU A 159 -1.39 0.84 -18.39
CA LEU A 159 -2.41 -0.13 -18.79
C LEU A 159 -3.20 0.27 -20.04
N GLU A 160 -3.33 1.57 -20.29
CA GLU A 160 -4.08 2.15 -21.42
C GLU A 160 -3.23 2.43 -22.66
N LYS A 161 -1.93 2.13 -22.60
CA LYS A 161 -1.03 2.16 -23.77
C LYS A 161 -0.99 0.81 -24.47
#